data_AF-A0A848DLL7-F1
#
_entry.id   AF-A0A848DLL7-F1
#
_cell.length_a   1.000
_cell.length_b   1.000
_cell.length_c   1.000
_cell.angle_alpha   90.00
_cell.angle_beta   90.00
_cell.angle_gamma   90.00
#
_symmetry.space_group_name_H-M   'P 1'
#
loop_
_entity.id
_entity.type
_entity.pdbx_description
1 polymer ?
#
loop_
_entity_poly.entity_id
_entity_poly.type
_entity_poly.pdbx_seq_one_letter_code
_entity_poly.pdbx_strand_id
1 'polypeptide(L)'
;MAGIGPAAAAPTAPADRAERNWRRAATWSVNTTAALHVVVGLDHLHHSTLLAAFFFGVALVQAGLGEGLRRRGPQGTLAAGVGGTVALVVLYVVSRLATLPLHEFNDRPEATDLLGMSVVTLELITVAALAALAAERWRARILDGVLLVGLGVWAAWATGILS
;
A
#
# COMPACT_ATOMS: atom_id res chain seq x y z
N MET A 1 28.92 38.92 -36.05
CA MET A 1 28.91 37.58 -35.44
C MET A 1 27.68 37.48 -34.56
N ALA A 2 26.60 36.86 -35.04
CA ALA A 2 25.38 36.66 -34.26
C ALA A 2 25.57 35.42 -33.38
N GLY A 3 25.55 35.61 -32.06
CA GLY A 3 25.66 34.52 -31.09
C GLY A 3 24.41 33.67 -31.09
N ILE A 4 24.57 32.38 -31.39
CA ILE A 4 23.52 31.38 -31.20
C ILE A 4 23.43 31.14 -29.69
N GLY A 5 22.44 31.76 -29.04
CA GLY A 5 22.16 31.52 -27.62
C GLY A 5 21.77 30.05 -27.38
N PRO A 6 22.05 29.49 -26.18
CA PRO A 6 21.77 28.09 -25.89
C PRO A 6 20.29 27.79 -26.11
N ALA A 7 20.00 26.80 -26.97
CA ALA A 7 18.66 26.33 -27.24
C ALA A 7 18.00 25.90 -25.92
N ALA A 8 16.88 26.54 -25.57
CA ALA A 8 16.08 26.15 -24.42
C ALA A 8 15.69 24.67 -24.55
N ALA A 9 16.03 23.86 -23.55
CA ALA A 9 15.73 22.43 -23.54
C ALA A 9 14.23 22.21 -23.72
N ALA A 10 13.85 21.39 -24.70
CA ALA A 10 12.46 21.09 -24.98
C ALA A 10 11.80 20.38 -23.77
N PRO A 11 10.51 20.67 -23.48
CA PRO A 11 9.82 20.16 -22.30
C PRO A 11 9.71 18.62 -22.26
N THR A 12 9.89 18.05 -21.06
CA THR A 12 9.86 16.62 -20.68
C THR A 12 8.45 15.98 -20.70
N ALA A 13 7.60 16.39 -21.64
CA ALA A 13 6.15 16.08 -21.64
C ALA A 13 5.76 14.59 -21.45
N PRO A 14 6.52 13.58 -21.95
CA PRO A 14 6.24 12.17 -21.66
C PRO A 14 6.45 11.78 -20.19
N ALA A 15 7.52 12.26 -19.55
CA ALA A 15 7.83 11.96 -18.16
C ALA A 15 6.75 12.56 -17.23
N ASP A 16 6.31 13.78 -17.52
CA ASP A 16 5.26 14.45 -16.75
C ASP A 16 3.91 13.72 -16.86
N ARG A 17 3.60 13.13 -18.03
CA ARG A 17 2.40 12.30 -18.21
C ARG A 17 2.48 11.02 -17.41
N ALA A 18 3.61 10.33 -17.44
CA ALA A 18 3.83 9.11 -16.68
C ALA A 18 3.68 9.36 -15.17
N GLU A 19 4.31 10.42 -14.64
CA GLU A 19 4.18 10.79 -13.23
C GLU A 19 2.72 11.07 -12.84
N ARG A 20 1.98 11.82 -13.68
CA ARG A 20 0.55 12.09 -13.44
C ARG A 20 -0.28 10.81 -13.40
N ASN A 21 -0.02 9.87 -14.32
CA ASN A 21 -0.72 8.59 -14.36
C ASN A 21 -0.43 7.75 -13.11
N TRP A 22 0.83 7.67 -12.69
CA TRP A 22 1.20 6.96 -11.45
C TRP A 22 0.62 7.60 -10.20
N ARG A 23 0.58 8.93 -10.11
CA ARG A 23 -0.12 9.62 -9.01
C ARG A 23 -1.60 9.32 -8.98
N ARG A 24 -2.27 9.28 -10.14
CA ARG A 24 -3.68 8.90 -10.23
C ARG A 24 -3.89 7.45 -9.80
N ALA A 25 -3.06 6.52 -10.26
CA ALA A 25 -3.12 5.12 -9.86
C ALA A 25 -2.90 4.94 -8.35
N ALA A 26 -1.88 5.57 -7.78
CA ALA A 26 -1.61 5.55 -6.33
C ALA A 26 -2.77 6.16 -5.52
N THR A 27 -3.31 7.29 -5.97
CA THR A 27 -4.45 7.94 -5.31
C THR A 27 -5.71 7.08 -5.38
N TRP A 28 -5.99 6.46 -6.53
CA TRP A 28 -7.18 5.63 -6.68
C TRP A 28 -7.06 4.36 -5.83
N SER A 29 -5.94 3.64 -5.94
CA SER A 29 -5.70 2.41 -5.17
C SER A 29 -5.75 2.64 -3.66
N VAL A 30 -5.08 3.68 -3.14
CA VAL A 30 -5.07 3.93 -1.69
C VAL A 30 -6.44 4.33 -1.14
N ASN A 31 -7.24 5.09 -1.91
CA ASN A 31 -8.59 5.47 -1.47
C ASN A 31 -9.57 4.29 -1.56
N THR A 32 -9.43 3.42 -2.57
CA THR A 32 -10.22 2.18 -2.64
C THR A 32 -9.86 1.26 -1.47
N THR A 33 -8.58 1.15 -1.14
CA THR A 33 -8.10 0.39 0.03
C THR A 33 -8.65 0.96 1.34
N ALA A 34 -8.62 2.28 1.50
CA ALA A 34 -9.22 2.96 2.65
C ALA A 34 -10.71 2.61 2.80
N ALA A 35 -11.47 2.62 1.70
CA ALA A 35 -12.88 2.25 1.72
C ALA A 35 -13.09 0.79 2.13
N LEU A 36 -12.26 -0.15 1.65
CA LEU A 36 -12.34 -1.54 2.07
C LEU A 36 -11.97 -1.72 3.55
N HIS A 37 -11.02 -0.95 4.09
CA HIS A 37 -10.74 -0.97 5.53
C HIS A 37 -11.91 -0.49 6.38
N VAL A 38 -12.73 0.44 5.88
CA VAL A 38 -14.01 0.76 6.55
C VAL A 38 -14.92 -0.46 6.57
N VAL A 39 -15.05 -1.19 5.45
CA VAL A 39 -15.87 -2.41 5.38
C VAL A 39 -15.36 -3.49 6.35
N VAL A 40 -14.05 -3.73 6.38
CA VAL A 40 -13.42 -4.67 7.32
C VAL A 40 -13.63 -4.23 8.77
N GLY A 41 -13.51 -2.93 9.06
CA GLY A 41 -13.76 -2.38 10.38
C GLY A 41 -15.20 -2.58 10.85
N LEU A 42 -16.18 -2.44 9.94
CA LEU A 42 -17.59 -2.72 10.23
C LEU A 42 -17.82 -4.19 10.57
N ASP A 43 -17.20 -5.12 9.84
CA ASP A 43 -17.27 -6.57 10.13
C ASP A 43 -16.71 -6.90 11.54
N HIS A 44 -15.65 -6.19 11.93
CA HIS A 44 -15.03 -6.33 13.24
C HIS A 44 -15.79 -5.67 14.38
N LEU A 45 -16.73 -4.75 14.15
CA LEU A 45 -17.51 -4.13 15.24
C LEU A 45 -18.29 -5.16 16.05
N HIS A 46 -18.69 -6.27 15.43
CA HIS A 46 -19.40 -7.35 16.09
C HIS A 46 -18.51 -8.22 16.98
N HIS A 47 -17.18 -8.20 16.78
CA HIS A 47 -16.23 -9.11 17.42
C HIS A 47 -15.22 -8.39 18.32
N SER A 48 -14.74 -7.20 17.94
CA SER A 48 -13.75 -6.42 18.68
C SER A 48 -13.77 -4.93 18.30
N THR A 49 -14.14 -4.08 19.25
CA THR A 49 -14.09 -2.61 19.08
C THR A 49 -12.68 -2.10 18.83
N LEU A 50 -11.66 -2.74 19.42
CA LEU A 50 -10.27 -2.35 19.23
C LEU A 50 -9.83 -2.59 17.77
N LEU A 51 -10.15 -3.75 17.20
CA LEU A 51 -9.83 -4.05 15.80
C LEU A 51 -10.61 -3.16 14.84
N ALA A 52 -11.90 -2.93 15.11
CA ALA A 52 -12.69 -1.98 14.34
C ALA A 52 -12.07 -0.57 14.35
N ALA A 53 -11.67 -0.07 15.53
CA ALA A 53 -11.01 1.23 15.67
C ALA A 53 -9.66 1.29 14.93
N PHE A 54 -8.87 0.20 14.97
CA PHE A 54 -7.63 0.08 14.21
C PHE A 54 -7.91 0.24 12.70
N PHE A 55 -8.85 -0.51 12.14
CA PHE A 55 -9.16 -0.46 10.71
C PHE A 55 -9.74 0.90 10.28
N PHE A 56 -10.57 1.55 11.10
CA PHE A 56 -11.00 2.92 10.83
C PHE A 56 -9.86 3.93 10.89
N GLY A 57 -8.91 3.75 11.83
CA GLY A 57 -7.70 4.56 11.91
C GLY A 57 -6.84 4.41 10.65
N VAL A 58 -6.64 3.16 10.18
CA VAL A 58 -5.95 2.86 8.92
C VAL A 58 -6.66 3.52 7.75
N ALA A 59 -7.97 3.38 7.64
CA ALA A 59 -8.76 4.01 6.58
C ALA A 59 -8.59 5.54 6.56
N LEU A 60 -8.61 6.19 7.72
CA LEU A 60 -8.41 7.64 7.83
C LEU A 60 -7.00 8.06 7.38
N VAL A 61 -5.97 7.31 7.81
CA VAL A 61 -4.58 7.57 7.41
C VAL A 61 -4.41 7.39 5.90
N GLN A 62 -4.99 6.34 5.30
CA GLN A 62 -4.92 6.08 3.86
C GLN A 62 -5.69 7.13 3.04
N ALA A 63 -6.85 7.59 3.51
CA ALA A 63 -7.57 8.70 2.89
C ALA A 63 -6.75 10.00 2.95
N GLY A 64 -6.11 10.27 4.09
CA GLY A 64 -5.17 11.39 4.26
C GLY A 64 -3.97 11.31 3.32
N LEU A 65 -3.39 10.11 3.15
CA LEU A 65 -2.33 9.86 2.17
C LEU A 65 -2.82 10.14 0.74
N GLY A 66 -4.02 9.66 0.38
CA GLY A 66 -4.65 9.95 -0.91
C GLY A 66 -4.77 11.45 -1.19
N GLU A 67 -5.20 12.23 -0.20
CA GLU A 67 -5.23 13.70 -0.32
C GLU A 67 -3.84 14.32 -0.43
N GLY A 68 -2.87 13.84 0.36
CA GLY A 68 -1.47 14.26 0.27
C GLY A 68 -0.87 14.03 -1.11
N LEU A 69 -1.17 12.89 -1.75
CA LEU A 69 -0.75 12.59 -3.12
C LEU A 69 -1.35 13.56 -4.14
N ARG A 70 -2.64 13.90 -3.99
CA ARG A 70 -3.31 14.91 -4.84
C ARG A 70 -2.67 16.29 -4.73
N ARG A 71 -2.28 16.68 -3.52
CA ARG A 71 -1.62 17.98 -3.23
C ARG A 71 -0.12 18.01 -3.51
N ARG A 72 0.48 16.90 -3.95
CA ARG A 72 1.94 16.73 -4.11
C ARG A 72 2.70 17.02 -2.80
N GLY A 73 2.27 16.36 -1.72
CA GLY A 73 2.92 16.42 -0.42
C GLY A 73 4.42 16.07 -0.46
N PRO A 74 5.16 16.34 0.64
CA PRO A 74 6.60 16.20 0.70
C PRO A 74 7.05 14.75 0.41
N GLN A 75 8.33 14.56 0.07
CA GLN A 75 8.88 13.22 -0.22
C GLN A 75 8.68 12.23 0.94
N GLY A 76 8.64 12.71 2.19
CA GLY A 76 8.32 11.91 3.37
C GLY A 76 6.95 11.23 3.29
N THR A 77 5.96 11.82 2.59
CA THR A 77 4.64 11.22 2.39
C THR A 77 4.71 9.93 1.57
N LEU A 78 5.58 9.87 0.55
CA LEU A 78 5.76 8.65 -0.26
C LEU A 78 6.43 7.55 0.55
N ALA A 79 7.48 7.89 1.31
CA ALA A 79 8.19 6.94 2.15
C ALA A 79 7.28 6.39 3.27
N ALA A 80 6.53 7.26 3.95
CA ALA A 80 5.55 6.87 4.96
C ALA A 80 4.42 6.02 4.36
N GLY A 81 3.93 6.36 3.16
CA GLY A 81 2.91 5.58 2.47
C GLY A 81 3.39 4.18 2.12
N VAL A 82 4.59 4.04 1.55
CA VAL A 82 5.18 2.72 1.26
C VAL A 82 5.39 1.93 2.55
N GLY A 83 6.03 2.51 3.56
CA GLY A 83 6.32 1.82 4.81
C GLY A 83 5.07 1.40 5.57
N GLY A 84 4.07 2.28 5.64
CA GLY A 84 2.79 2.01 6.30
C GLY A 84 2.01 0.91 5.59
N THR A 85 1.89 0.96 4.25
CA THR A 85 1.21 -0.09 3.51
C THR A 85 1.95 -1.44 3.61
N VAL A 86 3.29 -1.46 3.50
CA VAL A 86 4.05 -2.71 3.67
C VAL A 86 3.82 -3.29 5.06
N ALA A 87 3.78 -2.46 6.10
CA ALA A 87 3.47 -2.92 7.46
C ALA A 87 2.07 -3.55 7.56
N LEU A 88 1.06 -3.02 6.87
CA LEU A 88 -0.29 -3.60 6.82
C LEU A 88 -0.31 -4.96 6.11
N VAL A 89 0.40 -5.09 4.98
CA VAL A 89 0.55 -6.37 4.28
C VAL A 89 1.24 -7.40 5.16
N VAL A 90 2.34 -7.01 5.84
CA VAL A 90 3.04 -7.89 6.78
C VAL A 90 2.13 -8.28 7.94
N LEU A 91 1.38 -7.33 8.50
CA LEU A 91 0.43 -7.60 9.58
C LEU A 91 -0.63 -8.62 9.16
N TYR A 92 -1.19 -8.48 7.94
CA TYR A 92 -2.11 -9.47 7.39
C TYR A 92 -1.48 -10.85 7.30
N VAL A 93 -0.27 -10.96 6.74
CA VAL A 93 0.42 -12.24 6.59
C VAL A 93 0.68 -12.88 7.95
N VAL A 94 1.14 -12.09 8.92
CA VAL A 94 1.39 -12.58 10.29
C VAL A 94 0.09 -13.02 10.96
N SER A 95 -1.02 -12.31 10.79
CA SER A 95 -2.31 -12.72 11.40
C SER A 95 -2.86 -14.03 10.83
N ARG A 96 -2.48 -14.38 9.60
CA ARG A 96 -2.80 -15.67 8.96
C ARG A 96 -1.85 -16.80 9.36
N LEU A 97 -0.63 -16.49 9.82
CA LEU A 97 0.38 -17.48 10.22
C LEU A 97 0.40 -17.78 11.72
N ALA A 98 0.08 -16.78 12.53
CA ALA A 98 0.27 -16.83 13.97
C ALA A 98 -0.95 -16.28 14.70
N THR A 99 -1.18 -16.79 15.90
CA THR A 99 -2.12 -16.17 16.83
C THR A 99 -1.54 -14.84 17.29
N LEU A 100 -2.22 -13.75 16.96
CA LEU A 100 -1.89 -12.44 17.48
C LEU A 100 -2.60 -12.26 18.83
N PRO A 101 -1.91 -11.72 19.87
CA PRO A 101 -2.51 -11.41 21.16
C PRO A 101 -3.39 -10.15 21.09
N LEU A 102 -4.19 -10.03 20.03
CA LEU A 102 -5.12 -8.93 19.74
C LEU A 102 -6.58 -9.39 19.77
N HIS A 103 -6.80 -10.71 19.87
CA HIS A 103 -8.11 -11.34 20.03
C HIS A 103 -8.08 -12.16 21.31
N GLU A 104 -8.96 -11.86 22.28
CA GLU A 104 -9.07 -12.61 23.55
C GLU A 104 -9.54 -14.07 23.36
N PHE A 105 -9.86 -14.50 22.12
CA PHE A 105 -10.50 -15.79 21.83
C PHE A 105 -9.89 -16.58 20.66
N ASN A 106 -8.73 -16.19 20.09
CA ASN A 106 -8.13 -16.93 18.98
C ASN A 106 -7.10 -17.96 19.46
N ASP A 107 -7.55 -19.19 19.66
CA ASP A 107 -6.68 -20.37 19.80
C ASP A 107 -6.05 -20.81 18.46
N ARG A 108 -6.42 -20.15 17.35
CA ARG A 108 -6.00 -20.50 15.99
C ARG A 108 -5.78 -19.24 15.11
N PRO A 109 -4.94 -19.33 14.07
CA PRO A 109 -4.77 -18.25 13.09
C PRO A 109 -6.09 -17.87 12.40
N GLU A 110 -6.18 -16.62 11.94
CA GLU A 110 -7.36 -16.13 11.25
C GLU A 110 -7.48 -16.76 9.85
N ALA A 111 -8.70 -17.11 9.43
CA ALA A 111 -8.90 -17.76 8.14
C ALA A 111 -8.72 -16.79 6.97
N THR A 112 -8.18 -17.29 5.85
CA THR A 112 -8.10 -16.53 4.61
C THR A 112 -9.49 -16.37 3.99
N ASP A 113 -9.84 -15.13 3.65
CA ASP A 113 -11.14 -14.76 3.09
C ASP A 113 -10.97 -13.87 1.84
N LEU A 114 -12.03 -13.77 1.02
CA LEU A 114 -11.98 -12.99 -0.23
C LEU A 114 -11.81 -11.49 0.02
N LEU A 115 -12.40 -10.95 1.10
CA LEU A 115 -12.31 -9.53 1.41
C LEU A 115 -10.88 -9.17 1.84
N GLY A 116 -10.29 -9.93 2.77
CA GLY A 116 -8.89 -9.77 3.16
C GLY A 116 -7.92 -9.87 1.98
N MET A 117 -8.09 -10.87 1.10
CA MET A 117 -7.26 -11.01 -0.10
C MET A 117 -7.40 -9.82 -1.07
N SER A 118 -8.61 -9.26 -1.19
CA SER A 118 -8.87 -8.08 -2.03
C SER A 118 -8.17 -6.84 -1.48
N VAL A 119 -8.20 -6.64 -0.16
CA VAL A 119 -7.49 -5.56 0.53
C VAL A 119 -5.99 -5.67 0.29
N VAL A 120 -5.39 -6.84 0.56
CA VAL A 120 -3.95 -7.06 0.37
C VAL A 120 -3.52 -6.84 -1.07
N THR A 121 -4.33 -7.29 -2.04
CA THR A 121 -4.03 -7.07 -3.46
C THR A 121 -3.98 -5.58 -3.79
N LEU A 122 -4.93 -4.79 -3.30
CA LEU A 122 -4.94 -3.34 -3.50
C LEU A 122 -3.82 -2.63 -2.73
N GLU A 123 -3.43 -3.11 -1.56
CA GLU A 123 -2.26 -2.62 -0.83
C GLU A 123 -0.99 -2.84 -1.65
N LEU A 124 -0.80 -4.02 -2.25
CA LEU A 124 0.36 -4.29 -3.11
C LEU A 124 0.38 -3.39 -4.36
N ILE A 125 -0.79 -3.16 -4.98
CA ILE A 125 -0.93 -2.19 -6.09
C ILE A 125 -0.55 -0.77 -5.62
N THR A 126 -0.99 -0.39 -4.42
CA THR A 126 -0.66 0.91 -3.80
C THR A 126 0.84 1.05 -3.62
N VAL A 127 1.53 0.04 -3.08
CA VAL A 127 3.00 0.08 -2.92
C VAL A 127 3.68 0.21 -4.28
N ALA A 128 3.28 -0.58 -5.27
CA ALA A 128 3.88 -0.53 -6.60
C ALA A 128 3.72 0.87 -7.24
N ALA A 129 2.53 1.47 -7.12
CA ALA A 129 2.26 2.81 -7.63
C ALA A 129 3.03 3.91 -6.88
N LEU A 130 3.18 3.80 -5.56
CA LEU A 130 3.99 4.71 -4.75
C LEU A 130 5.49 4.57 -5.04
N ALA A 131 5.98 3.33 -5.19
CA ALA A 131 7.36 3.04 -5.59
C ALA A 131 7.68 3.63 -6.97
N ALA A 132 6.69 3.63 -7.87
CA ALA A 132 6.84 4.26 -9.18
C ALA A 132 7.05 5.78 -9.12
N LEU A 133 6.65 6.42 -8.03
CA LEU A 133 6.84 7.86 -7.76
C LEU A 133 8.08 8.14 -6.89
N ALA A 134 8.68 7.10 -6.30
CA ALA A 134 9.86 7.25 -5.45
C ALA A 134 11.12 7.56 -6.27
N ALA A 135 12.10 8.20 -5.63
CA ALA A 135 13.40 8.47 -6.24
C ALA A 135 14.05 7.15 -6.73
N GLU A 136 14.77 7.23 -7.84
CA GLU A 136 15.37 6.07 -8.53
C GLU A 136 16.23 5.20 -7.59
N ARG A 137 16.97 5.83 -6.67
CA ARG A 137 17.78 5.16 -5.63
C ARG A 137 17.00 4.24 -4.69
N TRP A 138 15.71 4.51 -4.49
CA TRP A 138 14.82 3.77 -3.57
C TRP A 138 13.88 2.85 -4.32
N ARG A 139 13.55 3.19 -5.57
CA ARG A 139 12.60 2.45 -6.41
C ARG A 139 12.94 0.97 -6.55
N ALA A 140 14.18 0.65 -6.91
CA ALA A 140 14.62 -0.74 -7.07
C ALA A 140 14.51 -1.52 -5.75
N ARG A 141 15.03 -0.96 -4.64
CA ARG A 141 14.98 -1.61 -3.32
C ARG A 141 13.56 -1.85 -2.82
N ILE A 142 12.65 -0.91 -3.05
CA ILE A 142 11.24 -1.06 -2.66
C ILE A 142 10.59 -2.15 -3.50
N LEU A 143 10.80 -2.16 -4.82
CA LEU A 143 10.24 -3.18 -5.71
C LEU A 143 10.78 -4.57 -5.40
N ASP A 144 12.08 -4.71 -5.16
CA ASP A 144 12.71 -5.97 -4.74
C ASP A 144 12.11 -6.45 -3.42
N GLY A 145 11.94 -5.56 -2.44
CA GLY A 145 11.29 -5.87 -1.17
C GLY A 145 9.84 -6.35 -1.35
N VAL A 146 9.04 -5.67 -2.17
CA VAL A 146 7.65 -6.06 -2.48
C VAL A 146 7.60 -7.42 -3.18
N LEU A 147 8.48 -7.66 -4.14
CA LEU A 147 8.55 -8.93 -4.86
C LEU A 147 8.95 -10.07 -3.94
N LEU A 148 9.94 -9.86 -3.05
CA LEU A 148 10.35 -10.86 -2.08
C LEU A 148 9.23 -11.18 -1.08
N VAL A 149 8.54 -10.15 -0.58
CA VAL A 149 7.37 -10.33 0.31
C VAL A 149 6.27 -11.09 -0.42
N GLY A 150 5.89 -10.65 -1.62
CA GLY A 150 4.84 -11.29 -2.43
C GLY A 150 5.18 -12.74 -2.77
N LEU A 151 6.41 -13.01 -3.21
CA LEU A 151 6.89 -14.37 -3.50
C LEU A 151 6.86 -15.25 -2.25
N GLY A 152 7.29 -14.72 -1.09
CA GLY A 152 7.24 -15.44 0.19
C GLY A 152 5.82 -15.82 0.59
N VAL A 153 4.87 -14.89 0.45
CA VAL A 153 3.44 -15.15 0.70
C VAL A 153 2.89 -16.21 -0.23
N TRP A 154 3.13 -16.09 -1.54
CA TRP A 154 2.66 -17.07 -2.52
C TRP A 154 3.26 -18.46 -2.31
N ALA A 155 4.56 -18.54 -2.01
CA ALA A 155 5.24 -19.80 -1.73
C ALA A 155 4.71 -20.46 -0.45
N ALA A 156 4.49 -19.69 0.63
CA ALA A 156 3.92 -20.20 1.86
C ALA A 156 2.47 -20.71 1.66
N TRP A 157 1.69 -20.07 0.79
CA TRP A 157 0.35 -20.56 0.44
C TRP A 157 0.40 -21.85 -0.38
N ALA A 158 1.21 -21.87 -1.45
CA ALA A 158 1.33 -23.03 -2.32
C ALA A 158 1.87 -24.29 -1.61
N THR A 159 2.62 -24.12 -0.52
CA THR A 159 3.23 -25.20 0.25
C THR A 159 2.36 -25.69 1.41
N GLY A 160 1.17 -25.12 1.61
CA GLY A 160 0.30 -25.53 2.72
C GLY A 160 0.56 -24.80 4.04
N ILE A 161 1.58 -23.92 4.09
CA ILE A 161 1.96 -23.19 5.32
C ILE A 161 0.90 -22.12 5.67
N LEU A 162 0.28 -21.51 4.67
CA LEU A 162 -0.86 -20.58 4.82
C LEU A 162 -2.23 -21.24 4.56
N SER A 163 -2.34 -22.57 4.69
CA SER A 163 -3.58 -23.35 4.46
C SER A 163 -4.32 -23.72 5.75
#